data_AF-A0A2E7QFA1-F1
#
_entry.id   AF-A0A2E7QFA1-F1
#
_cell.length_a   1.000
_cell.length_b   1.000
_cell.length_c   1.000
_cell.angle_alpha   90.00
_cell.angle_beta   90.00
_cell.angle_gamma   90.00
#
_symmetry.space_group_name_H-M   'P 1'
#
loop_
_entity.id
_entity.type
_entity.pdbx_description
1 polymer ?
#
loop_
_entity_poly.entity_id
_entity_poly.type
_entity_poly.pdbx_seq_one_letter_code
_entity_poly.pdbx_strand_id
1 'polypeptide(L)' 'MFVAVAVSFLVSFNTGQAIASSTGTPPPSQQWSTDGFFGAFDRAQLKRGYQVFQEICSSCH' A
#
# COMPACT_ATOMS: atom_id res chain seq x y z
N MET A 1 19.15 7.34 34.99
CA MET A 1 19.43 7.56 33.55
C MET A 1 18.79 6.49 32.66
N PHE A 2 19.07 5.20 32.87
CA PHE A 2 18.50 4.10 32.04
C PHE A 2 16.96 4.00 32.05
N VAL A 3 16.31 4.23 33.20
CA VAL A 3 14.84 4.19 33.31
C VAL A 3 14.17 5.31 32.51
N ALA A 4 14.76 6.51 32.48
CA ALA A 4 14.21 7.63 31.72
C ALA A 4 14.29 7.40 30.21
N VAL A 5 15.39 6.78 29.73
CA VAL A 5 15.56 6.42 28.31
C VAL A 5 14.53 5.35 27.88
N ALA A 6 14.27 4.36 28.72
CA ALA A 6 13.27 3.32 28.44
C ALA A 6 11.84 3.88 28.35
N VAL A 7 11.48 4.83 29.22
CA VAL A 7 10.16 5.48 29.20
C VAL A 7 10.02 6.40 27.98
N SER A 8 11.05 7.17 27.61
CA SER A 8 11.03 8.00 26.40
C SER A 8 10.89 7.15 25.13
N PHE A 9 11.50 5.97 25.07
CA PHE A 9 11.39 5.05 23.92
C PHE A 9 9.98 4.48 23.75
N LEU A 10 9.26 4.22 24.85
CA LEU A 10 7.88 3.71 24.82
C LEU A 10 6.87 4.78 24.36
N VAL A 11 7.10 6.05 24.65
CA VAL A 11 6.20 7.15 24.26
C VAL A 11 6.36 7.52 22.78
N SER A 12 7.54 7.35 22.20
CA SER A 12 7.79 7.67 20.77
C SER A 12 7.16 6.68 19.78
N PHE A 13 6.69 5.51 20.23
CA PHE A 13 6.00 4.53 19.36
C PHE A 13 4.50 4.84 19.13
N ASN A 14 3.96 5.89 19.76
CA ASN A 14 2.58 6.34 19.52
C ASN A 14 2.51 7.19 18.24
N THR A 15 2.83 6.58 17.10
CA THR A 15 2.67 7.21 15.78
C THR A 15 1.18 7.33 15.46
N GLY A 16 0.73 8.56 15.16
CA GLY A 16 -0.67 8.92 14.95
C GLY A 16 -1.46 7.95 14.08
N GLN A 17 -2.70 7.70 14.51
CA GLN A 17 -3.64 6.85 13.77
C GLN A 17 -4.12 7.59 12.51
N ALA A 18 -3.79 7.04 11.34
CA ALA A 18 -4.39 7.47 10.08
C ALA A 18 -5.82 6.92 10.01
N ILE A 19 -6.81 7.74 10.37
CA ILE A 19 -8.23 7.40 10.22
C ILE A 19 -8.65 7.78 8.81
N ALA A 20 -8.79 6.77 7.93
CA ALA A 20 -9.42 6.99 6.63
C ALA A 20 -10.92 7.23 6.81
N SER A 21 -11.49 8.17 6.05
CA SER A 21 -12.95 8.35 5.98
C SER A 21 -13.56 7.09 5.34
N SER A 22 -14.18 6.23 6.14
CA SER A 22 -14.59 4.88 5.73
C SER A 22 -16.00 4.83 5.13
N THR A 23 -16.38 5.80 4.29
CA THR A 23 -17.75 5.87 3.73
C THR A 23 -17.95 4.96 2.51
N GLY A 24 -17.00 4.11 2.16
CA GLY A 24 -17.07 3.22 1.00
C GLY A 24 -17.35 1.76 1.37
N THR A 25 -18.18 1.08 0.57
CA THR A 25 -18.32 -0.38 0.62
C THR A 25 -16.99 -1.03 0.21
N PRO A 26 -16.49 -2.04 0.95
CA PRO A 26 -15.28 -2.75 0.58
C PRO A 26 -15.40 -3.35 -0.83
N PRO A 27 -14.39 -3.19 -1.70
CA PRO A 27 -14.40 -3.84 -3.00
C PRO A 27 -14.35 -5.36 -2.84
N PRO A 28 -14.91 -6.12 -3.79
CA PRO A 28 -14.78 -7.57 -3.80
C PRO A 28 -13.32 -7.98 -4.02
N SER A 29 -12.90 -9.06 -3.36
CA SER A 29 -11.58 -9.65 -3.58
C SER A 29 -11.41 -10.07 -5.04
N GLN A 30 -10.26 -9.74 -5.61
CA GLN A 30 -9.82 -10.22 -6.92
C GLN A 30 -8.72 -11.26 -6.73
N GLN A 31 -8.47 -12.06 -7.76
CA GLN A 31 -7.35 -12.99 -7.81
C GLN A 31 -6.27 -12.41 -8.72
N TRP A 32 -5.07 -12.23 -8.21
CA TRP A 32 -3.93 -11.64 -8.92
C TRP A 32 -2.78 -12.64 -9.04
N SER A 33 -1.94 -12.44 -10.05
CA SER A 33 -0.71 -13.23 -10.23
C SER A 33 0.31 -13.03 -9.11
N THR A 34 0.21 -11.93 -8.38
CA THR A 34 1.04 -11.59 -7.21
C THR A 34 0.52 -12.16 -5.91
N ASP A 35 -0.63 -12.84 -5.91
CA ASP A 35 -1.20 -13.39 -4.69
C ASP A 35 -0.37 -14.57 -4.15
N GLY A 36 -0.32 -14.69 -2.83
CA GLY A 36 0.38 -15.76 -2.14
C GLY A 36 1.88 -15.55 -2.01
N PHE A 37 2.53 -16.43 -1.23
CA PHE A 37 3.95 -16.28 -0.88
C PHE A 37 4.91 -16.38 -2.08
N PHE A 38 4.51 -17.10 -3.14
CA PHE A 38 5.27 -17.25 -4.37
C PHE A 38 4.65 -16.49 -5.56
N GLY A 39 3.73 -15.56 -5.28
CA GLY A 39 3.15 -14.70 -6.31
C GLY A 39 4.23 -13.88 -7.03
N ALA A 40 4.02 -13.63 -8.31
CA ALA A 40 4.98 -12.91 -9.14
C ALA A 40 4.28 -12.00 -10.14
N PHE A 41 4.97 -10.94 -10.54
CA PHE A 41 4.44 -10.07 -11.58
C PHE A 41 4.37 -10.79 -12.93
N ASP A 42 3.19 -10.74 -13.54
CA ASP A 42 3.05 -11.04 -14.96
C ASP A 42 3.61 -9.88 -15.78
N ARG A 43 4.79 -10.08 -16.38
CA ARG A 43 5.46 -9.06 -17.20
C ARG A 43 4.65 -8.63 -18.42
N ALA A 44 3.83 -9.51 -19.00
CA ALA A 44 2.97 -9.16 -20.11
C ALA A 44 1.81 -8.28 -19.64
N GLN A 45 1.25 -8.56 -18.46
CA GLN A 45 0.26 -7.68 -17.82
C GLN A 45 0.86 -6.31 -17.52
N LEU A 46 2.07 -6.24 -16.96
CA LEU A 46 2.76 -4.96 -16.70
C LEU A 46 2.98 -4.13 -17.97
N LYS A 47 3.40 -4.77 -19.06
CA LYS A 47 3.60 -4.08 -20.36
C LYS A 47 2.31 -3.44 -20.86
N ARG A 48 1.18 -4.15 -20.77
CA ARG A 48 -0.14 -3.61 -21.16
C ARG A 48 -0.61 -2.52 -20.20
N GLY A 49 -0.40 -2.69 -18.89
CA GLY A 49 -0.72 -1.69 -17.89
C GLY A 49 0.06 -0.38 -18.10
N TYR A 50 1.34 -0.47 -18.45
CA TYR A 50 2.14 0.71 -18.79
C TYR A 50 1.62 1.42 -20.04
N GLN A 51 1.19 0.67 -21.06
CA GLN A 51 0.56 1.26 -22.24
C GLN A 51 -0.70 2.07 -21.86
N VAL A 52 -1.60 1.49 -21.05
CA VAL A 52 -2.80 2.18 -20.54
C VAL A 52 -2.43 3.46 -19.78
N PHE A 53 -1.44 3.38 -18.89
CA PHE A 53 -0.96 4.55 -18.15
C PHE A 53 -0.45 5.64 -19.11
N GLN A 54 0.41 5.27 -20.05
CA GLN A 54 1.04 6.21 -20.99
C GLN A 54 0.05 6.85 -21.96
N GLU A 55 -0.99 6.12 -22.38
CA GLU A 55 -1.96 6.61 -23.37
C GLU A 55 -3.11 7.41 -22.74
N ILE A 56 -3.42 7.18 -21.46
CA ILE A 56 -4.63 7.72 -20.82
C ILE A 56 -4.28 8.54 -19.57
N CYS A 57 -3.53 7.95 -18.65
CA CYS A 57 -3.34 8.50 -17.32
C CYS A 57 -2.26 9.59 -17.26
N SER A 58 -1.21 9.47 -18.07
CA SER A 58 -0.01 10.32 -18.01
C SER A 58 -0.25 11.80 -18.35
N SER A 59 -1.45 12.13 -18.82
CA SER A 59 -1.87 13.51 -19.06
C SER A 59 -2.20 14.24 -17.76
N CYS A 60 -2.58 13.51 -16.70
CA CYS A 60 -3.04 14.06 -15.42
C CYS A 60 -2.28 13.51 -14.20
N HIS A 61 -1.75 12.28 -14.28
CA HIS A 61 -1.03 11.58 -13.21
C HIS A 61 0.39 11.22 -13.68
#